data_AF-A0A166MHR3-F1
#
_entry.id   AF-A0A166MHR3-F1
#
_cell.length_a   1.000
_cell.length_b   1.000
_cell.length_c   1.000
_cell.angle_alpha   90.00
_cell.angle_beta   90.00
_cell.angle_gamma   90.00
#
_symmetry.space_group_name_H-M   'P 1'
#
loop_
_entity.id
_entity.type
_entity.pdbx_description
1 polymer ?
#
loop_
_entity_poly.entity_id
_entity_poly.type
_entity_poly.pdbx_seq_one_letter_code
_entity_poly.pdbx_strand_id
1 'polypeptide(L)'
;AANVTMSRTLGLGARLCVTIGGLDFDVQAYVVEDAPFSLLLGQPFIALAEMESTLNYDGTSYVALTDRYTDSTILVPTRLQPTVRVPFPPLPPPGF
;
A
#
# COMPACT_ATOMS: atom_id res chain seq x y z
N ALA A 1 -3.00 -0.77 -31.42
CA ALA A 1 -2.21 -2.01 -31.37
C ALA A 1 -1.54 -2.09 -30.01
N ALA A 2 -1.78 -3.16 -29.23
CA ALA A 2 -1.14 -3.37 -27.93
C ALA A 2 0.22 -4.06 -28.17
N ASN A 3 1.31 -3.45 -27.70
CA ASN A 3 2.64 -4.04 -27.80
C ASN A 3 2.70 -5.30 -26.93
N VAL A 4 2.66 -6.47 -27.56
CA VAL A 4 2.90 -7.77 -26.94
C VAL A 4 4.41 -7.96 -26.83
N THR A 5 5.05 -7.18 -25.97
CA THR A 5 6.39 -7.52 -25.50
C THR A 5 6.18 -8.33 -24.23
N MET A 6 6.13 -9.66 -24.35
CA MET A 6 6.07 -10.54 -23.18
C MET A 6 7.43 -10.46 -22.47
N SER A 7 7.52 -9.63 -21.43
CA SER A 7 8.71 -9.56 -20.59
C SER A 7 8.96 -10.93 -19.96
N ARG A 8 10.17 -11.45 -20.13
CA ARG A 8 10.55 -12.79 -19.68
C ARG A 8 10.60 -12.82 -18.15
N THR A 9 9.87 -13.76 -17.55
CA THR A 9 10.02 -14.06 -16.12
C THR A 9 11.39 -14.71 -15.90
N LEU A 10 12.24 -14.05 -15.12
CA LEU A 10 13.59 -14.52 -14.80
C LEU A 10 13.59 -15.59 -13.70
N GLY A 11 12.56 -15.60 -12.85
CA GLY A 11 12.39 -16.60 -11.81
C GLY A 11 11.42 -16.19 -10.71
N LEU A 12 11.35 -17.01 -9.65
CA LEU A 12 10.60 -16.74 -8.43
C LEU A 12 11.55 -16.17 -7.36
N GLY A 13 11.29 -14.95 -6.91
CA GLY A 13 11.89 -14.37 -5.71
C GLY A 13 11.27 -15.06 -4.49
N ALA A 14 12.08 -15.84 -3.78
CA ALA A 14 11.56 -16.85 -2.84
C ALA A 14 10.89 -16.27 -1.57
N ARG A 15 11.16 -15.02 -1.19
CA ARG A 15 10.49 -14.35 -0.07
C ARG A 15 10.92 -12.88 -0.03
N LEU A 16 9.99 -11.96 -0.25
CA LEU A 16 10.23 -10.51 -0.16
C LEU A 16 9.42 -9.96 1.01
N CYS A 17 10.08 -9.32 1.97
CA CYS A 17 9.39 -8.56 3.01
C CYS A 17 9.04 -7.18 2.47
N VAL A 18 7.75 -6.85 2.47
CA VAL A 18 7.22 -5.56 2.00
C VAL A 18 6.64 -4.83 3.20
N THR A 19 7.26 -3.69 3.55
CA THR A 19 6.78 -2.84 4.64
C THR A 19 5.91 -1.72 4.08
N ILE A 20 4.65 -1.65 4.48
CA ILE A 20 3.69 -0.60 4.08
C ILE A 20 3.08 -0.01 5.35
N GLY A 21 3.22 1.31 5.54
CA GLY A 21 2.64 2.02 6.68
C GLY A 21 3.00 1.44 8.07
N GLY A 22 4.12 0.73 8.18
CA GLY A 22 4.57 0.07 9.42
C GLY A 22 4.10 -1.37 9.60
N LEU A 23 3.33 -1.93 8.65
CA LEU A 23 2.99 -3.35 8.60
C LEU A 23 3.95 -4.09 7.68
N ASP A 24 4.41 -5.27 8.10
CA ASP A 24 5.34 -6.12 7.35
C ASP A 24 4.62 -7.32 6.73
N PHE A 25 4.73 -7.46 5.41
CA PHE A 25 4.12 -8.56 4.66
C PHE A 25 5.18 -9.39 3.95
N ASP A 26 5.24 -10.68 4.27
CA ASP A 26 6.04 -11.66 3.53
C ASP A 26 5.30 -12.07 2.23
N VAL A 27 5.83 -11.69 1.07
CA VAL A 27 5.24 -12.02 -0.23
C VAL A 27 6.18 -12.87 -1.10
N GLN A 28 5.59 -13.68 -1.97
CA GLN A 28 6.31 -14.31 -3.07
C GLN A 28 6.13 -13.45 -4.33
N ALA A 29 7.23 -13.08 -4.97
CA ALA A 29 7.21 -12.20 -6.13
C ALA A 29 7.93 -12.83 -7.31
N TYR A 30 7.40 -12.64 -8.52
CA TYR A 30 8.08 -13.02 -9.74
C TYR A 30 9.00 -11.88 -10.20
N VAL A 31 10.23 -12.23 -10.56
CA VAL A 31 11.20 -11.25 -11.09
C VAL A 31 11.06 -11.22 -12.61
N VAL A 32 10.89 -10.01 -13.15
CA VAL A 32 10.72 -9.76 -14.59
C VAL A 32 11.79 -8.76 -15.02
N GLU A 33 12.47 -9.06 -16.13
CA GLU A 33 13.67 -8.32 -16.58
C GLU A 33 13.38 -6.86 -16.97
N ASP A 34 12.31 -6.65 -17.74
CA ASP A 34 11.88 -5.35 -18.25
C ASP A 34 10.45 -5.09 -17.77
N ALA A 35 10.32 -4.82 -16.47
CA ALA A 35 9.04 -4.56 -15.83
C ALA A 35 8.73 -3.05 -15.86
N PRO A 36 7.51 -2.63 -16.26
CA PRO A 36 7.12 -1.22 -16.25
C PRO A 36 6.99 -0.63 -14.84
N PHE A 37 6.99 -1.49 -13.81
CA PHE A 37 6.87 -1.12 -12.41
C PHE A 37 7.86 -1.93 -11.58
N SER A 38 8.41 -1.32 -10.53
CA SER A 38 9.35 -2.00 -9.62
C SER A 38 8.71 -3.09 -8.75
N LEU A 39 7.41 -2.95 -8.45
CA LEU A 39 6.63 -3.92 -7.69
C LEU A 39 5.17 -3.86 -8.14
N LEU A 40 4.60 -5.01 -8.45
CA LEU A 40 3.18 -5.16 -8.77
C LEU A 40 2.56 -6.10 -7.74
N LEU A 41 1.67 -5.55 -6.91
CA LEU A 41 0.92 -6.29 -5.91
C LEU A 41 -0.39 -6.75 -6.53
N GLY A 42 -0.48 -8.06 -6.79
CA GLY A 42 -1.66 -8.67 -7.39
C GLY A 42 -2.68 -9.18 -6.36
N GLN A 43 -3.65 -9.95 -6.85
CA GLN A 43 -4.67 -10.61 -6.03
C GLN A 43 -4.13 -11.41 -4.84
N PRO A 44 -2.99 -12.14 -4.94
CA PRO A 44 -2.45 -12.85 -3.78
C PRO A 44 -2.10 -11.93 -2.61
N PHE A 45 -1.56 -10.75 -2.90
CA PHE A 45 -1.26 -9.76 -1.87
C PHE A 45 -2.55 -9.14 -1.31
N ILE A 46 -3.50 -8.81 -2.18
CA ILE A 46 -4.80 -8.24 -1.79
C ILE A 46 -5.51 -9.16 -0.78
N ALA A 47 -5.49 -10.47 -1.04
CA ALA A 47 -6.06 -11.46 -0.13
C ALA A 47 -5.24 -11.61 1.17
N LEU A 48 -3.91 -11.55 1.10
CA LEU A 48 -3.04 -11.63 2.28
C LEU A 48 -3.25 -10.46 3.25
N ALA A 49 -3.41 -9.25 2.72
CA ALA A 49 -3.52 -8.02 3.48
C ALA A 49 -4.98 -7.58 3.73
N GLU A 50 -5.96 -8.46 3.46
CA GLU A 50 -7.40 -8.17 3.54
C GLU A 50 -7.74 -6.77 3.00
N MET A 51 -7.18 -6.48 1.83
CA MET A 51 -7.12 -5.11 1.33
C MET A 51 -8.50 -4.63 0.88
N GLU A 52 -8.95 -3.52 1.44
CA GLU A 52 -10.21 -2.87 1.06
C GLU A 52 -9.94 -1.49 0.46
N SER A 53 -10.52 -1.21 -0.71
CA SER A 53 -10.42 0.11 -1.34
C SER A 53 -11.71 0.90 -1.16
N THR A 54 -11.61 2.13 -0.67
CA THR A 54 -12.73 3.06 -0.54
C THR A 54 -12.51 4.27 -1.42
N LEU A 55 -13.52 4.60 -2.23
CA LEU A 55 -13.59 5.86 -2.98
C LEU A 55 -14.72 6.69 -2.39
N ASN A 56 -14.39 7.89 -1.93
CA ASN A 56 -15.35 8.82 -1.36
C ASN A 56 -15.85 9.81 -2.42
N TYR A 57 -17.05 10.34 -2.21
CA TYR A 57 -17.66 11.34 -3.10
C TYR A 57 -16.83 12.61 -3.26
N ASP A 58 -16.04 12.98 -2.25
CA ASP A 58 -15.12 14.13 -2.28
C ASP A 58 -13.89 13.91 -3.19
N GLY A 59 -13.84 12.79 -3.92
CA GLY A 59 -12.73 12.42 -4.81
C GLY A 59 -11.48 11.94 -4.05
N THR A 60 -11.57 11.79 -2.73
CA THR A 60 -10.54 11.12 -1.93
C THR A 60 -10.70 9.61 -2.02
N SER A 61 -9.57 8.91 -2.00
CA SER A 61 -9.55 7.46 -2.06
C SER A 61 -8.45 6.91 -1.18
N TYR A 62 -8.80 5.85 -0.46
CA TYR A 62 -7.93 5.19 0.51
C TYR A 62 -7.96 3.69 0.27
N VAL A 63 -6.90 3.04 0.72
CA VAL A 63 -6.77 1.60 0.80
C VAL A 63 -6.54 1.26 2.26
N ALA A 64 -7.42 0.45 2.83
CA ALA A 64 -7.18 -0.20 4.10
C ALA A 64 -6.34 -1.46 3.84
N LEU A 65 -5.29 -1.64 4.63
CA LEU A 65 -4.49 -2.87 4.69
C LEU A 65 -4.54 -3.39 6.11
N THR A 66 -4.92 -4.65 6.28
CA THR A 66 -5.01 -5.31 7.57
C THR A 66 -4.03 -6.47 7.60
N ASP A 67 -3.16 -6.49 8.60
CA ASP A 67 -2.35 -7.67 8.88
C ASP A 67 -3.15 -8.66 9.72
N ARG A 68 -3.52 -9.79 9.11
CA ARG A 68 -4.26 -10.88 9.75
C ARG A 68 -3.58 -11.49 10.97
N TYR A 69 -2.25 -11.34 11.12
CA TYR A 69 -1.52 -11.93 12.23
C TYR A 69 -1.53 -11.03 13.47
N THR A 70 -1.67 -9.72 13.29
CA THR A 70 -1.62 -8.73 14.37
C THR A 70 -2.95 -7.98 14.56
N ASP A 71 -3.93 -8.21 13.68
CA ASP A 71 -5.19 -7.45 13.57
C ASP A 71 -4.98 -5.93 13.45
N SER A 72 -3.79 -5.52 12.99
CA SER A 72 -3.45 -4.12 12.81
C SER A 72 -3.86 -3.65 11.43
N THR A 73 -4.65 -2.58 11.38
CA THR A 73 -5.13 -1.97 10.14
C THR A 73 -4.52 -0.58 9.95
N ILE A 74 -4.05 -0.31 8.73
CA ILE A 74 -3.59 1.01 8.31
C ILE A 74 -4.43 1.53 7.14
N LEU A 75 -4.53 2.86 7.03
CA LEU A 75 -5.16 3.54 5.90
C LEU A 75 -4.11 4.24 5.07
N VAL A 76 -3.99 3.85 3.80
CA VAL A 76 -3.05 4.41 2.84
C VAL A 76 -3.81 5.23 1.80
N PRO A 77 -3.58 6.55 1.67
CA PRO A 77 -4.21 7.34 0.63
C PRO A 77 -3.67 6.94 -0.75
N THR A 78 -4.55 6.74 -1.74
CA THR A 78 -4.13 6.29 -3.09
C THR A 78 -3.66 7.42 -3.98
N ARG A 79 -3.92 8.67 -3.58
CA ARG A 79 -3.30 9.88 -4.14
C ARG A 79 -2.38 10.46 -3.09
N LEU A 80 -1.25 11.00 -3.53
CA LEU A 80 -0.43 11.89 -2.70
C LEU A 80 -1.31 13.05 -2.25
N GLN A 81 -1.83 12.95 -1.03
CA GLN A 81 -2.50 14.07 -0.38
C GLN A 81 -1.40 15.01 0.11
N PRO A 82 -1.50 16.33 -0.13
CA PRO A 82 -0.65 17.28 0.56
C PRO A 82 -0.84 17.03 2.05
N THR A 83 0.24 16.71 2.77
CA THR A 83 0.18 16.58 4.23
C THR A 83 -0.29 17.92 4.79
N VAL A 84 -1.58 18.04 5.09
CA VAL A 84 -2.07 19.14 5.92
C VAL A 84 -1.54 18.85 7.31
N ARG A 85 -0.38 19.43 7.63
CA ARG A 85 0.05 19.54 9.03
C ARG A 85 -0.99 20.40 9.72
N VAL A 86 -1.97 19.78 10.36
CA VAL A 86 -2.82 20.48 11.32
C VAL A 86 -1.89 21.08 12.37
N PRO A 87 -1.80 22.42 12.50
CA PRO A 87 -1.08 23.02 13.61
C PRO A 87 -1.73 22.50 14.89
N PHE A 88 -0.93 21.99 15.82
CA PHE A 88 -1.44 21.61 17.13
C PHE A 88 -2.16 22.83 17.72
N PRO A 89 -3.43 22.73 18.13
CA PRO A 89 -4.09 23.86 18.77
C PRO A 89 -3.27 24.26 20.00
N PRO A 90 -3.05 25.56 20.25
CA PRO A 90 -2.31 25.99 21.43
C PRO A 90 -2.97 25.40 22.68
N LEU A 91 -2.17 24.82 23.56
CA LEU A 91 -2.64 24.30 24.84
C LEU A 91 -3.39 25.41 25.58
N PRO A 92 -4.54 25.11 26.22
CA PRO A 92 -5.23 26.10 27.05
C PRO A 92 -4.28 26.58 28.16
N PRO A 93 -4.34 27.88 28.54
CA PRO A 93 -3.53 28.39 29.64
C PRO A 93 -3.84 27.62 30.93
N PRO A 94 -2.83 27.35 31.77
CA PRO A 94 -3.07 26.69 33.05
C PRO A 94 -3.84 27.63 33.99
N GLY A 95 -5.08 27.27 34.33
CA GLY A 95 -5.84 27.80 35.46
C GLY A 95 -6.97 28.77 35.10
N PHE A 96 -8.16 28.49 35.64
CA PHE A 96 -9.19 29.47 36.02
C PHE A 96 -8.83 30.06 37.39
#